data_AF-A0A3N5CEL0-F1
#
_entry.id   AF-A0A3N5CEL0-F1
#
_cell.length_a   1.000
_cell.length_b   1.000
_cell.length_c   1.000
_cell.angle_alpha   90.00
_cell.angle_beta   90.00
_cell.angle_gamma   90.00
#
_symmetry.space_group_name_H-M   'P 1'
#
loop_
_entity.id
_entity.type
_entity.pdbx_description
1 polymer ?
#
loop_
_entity_poly.entity_id
_entity_poly.type
_entity_poly.pdbx_seq_one_letter_code
_entity_poly.pdbx_strand_id
1 'polypeptide(L)'
;MLSERVIHEQDLTKEEAIEMFIDPTVDTYDLLYEAYKVRKHFFGKEVKLNMLLNAKSGICPEDCGYCGQSKLMKNKETYKLVDACRIQEGADFCASNQIGTYCIVMSGRGPSDKEVNHIASTVQDIKTNHPQLKICACLGLASEEQAMKLKASGVDRYNHNINTSENYHSEVVTTHTYEDRVNTIETMKKHNISPCSGVICGMGESDEDIIDMAFALKEIDADSIPVNFLHPVKGTKFGDEDNLTPEKCLRILSLFRLINPSKEIRIAGGREINLRTLQPLAMQAANSIFIGDYLITNGQANELDYKMLEDMGFTIDVGE
;
A
#
# COMPACT_ATOMS: atom_id res chain seq x y z
N MET A 1 -7.27 -21.58 19.55
CA MET A 1 -7.00 -21.25 18.13
C MET A 1 -6.35 -19.89 18.09
N LEU A 2 -5.42 -19.67 17.16
CA LEU A 2 -4.63 -18.44 17.05
C LEU A 2 -5.52 -17.20 16.87
N SER A 3 -6.47 -17.28 15.95
CA SER A 3 -7.47 -16.24 15.65
C SER A 3 -8.27 -15.77 16.86
N GLU A 4 -8.73 -16.67 17.73
CA GLU A 4 -9.50 -16.29 18.93
C GLU A 4 -8.68 -15.41 19.87
N ARG A 5 -7.38 -15.72 20.04
CA ARG A 5 -6.47 -14.90 20.85
C ARG A 5 -6.29 -13.52 20.24
N VAL A 6 -6.02 -13.47 18.93
CA VAL A 6 -5.81 -12.22 18.17
C VAL A 6 -7.07 -11.34 18.17
N ILE A 7 -8.26 -11.93 18.04
CA ILE A 7 -9.56 -11.23 18.10
C ILE A 7 -9.79 -10.61 19.47
N HIS A 8 -9.34 -11.26 20.55
CA HIS A 8 -9.43 -10.75 21.92
C HIS A 8 -8.24 -9.88 22.34
N GLU A 9 -7.59 -9.23 21.36
CA GLU A 9 -6.50 -8.27 21.55
C GLU A 9 -5.30 -8.82 22.34
N GLN A 10 -5.08 -10.14 22.26
CA GLN A 10 -3.82 -10.71 22.72
C GLN A 10 -2.80 -10.60 21.59
N ASP A 11 -1.88 -9.67 21.78
CA ASP A 11 -0.79 -9.44 20.85
C ASP A 11 0.07 -10.69 20.68
N LEU A 12 0.41 -10.98 19.42
CA LEU A 12 1.39 -12.00 19.07
C LEU A 12 2.78 -11.54 19.46
N THR A 13 3.58 -12.43 20.05
CA THR A 13 5.00 -12.15 20.26
C THR A 13 5.78 -12.37 18.96
N LYS A 14 7.00 -11.82 18.90
CA LYS A 14 7.89 -12.03 17.76
C LYS A 14 8.26 -13.51 17.60
N GLU A 15 8.43 -14.24 18.70
CA GLU A 15 8.72 -15.67 18.70
C GLU A 15 7.55 -16.47 18.11
N GLU A 16 6.31 -16.14 18.48
CA GLU A 16 5.12 -16.78 17.88
C GLU A 16 5.01 -16.48 16.38
N ALA A 17 5.32 -15.23 15.98
CA ALA A 17 5.36 -14.84 14.57
C ALA A 17 6.42 -15.61 13.78
N ILE A 18 7.61 -15.82 14.37
CA ILE A 18 8.68 -16.63 13.79
C ILE A 18 8.23 -18.08 13.64
N GLU A 19 7.67 -18.69 14.69
CA GLU A 19 7.18 -20.07 14.65
C GLU A 19 6.12 -20.23 13.56
N MET A 20 5.11 -19.35 13.49
CA MET A 20 4.06 -19.48 12.49
C MET A 20 4.48 -19.16 11.05
N PHE A 21 5.51 -18.32 10.86
CA PHE A 21 5.90 -17.84 9.53
C PHE A 21 7.09 -18.60 8.95
N ILE A 22 8.02 -19.07 9.78
CA ILE A 22 9.26 -19.71 9.31
C ILE A 22 9.19 -21.23 9.43
N ASP A 23 8.44 -21.78 10.40
CA ASP A 23 8.36 -23.24 10.56
C ASP A 23 7.70 -23.89 9.33
N PRO A 24 8.43 -24.78 8.60
CA PRO A 24 7.93 -25.43 7.40
C PRO A 24 6.83 -26.46 7.68
N THR A 25 6.60 -26.85 8.94
CA THR A 25 5.52 -27.75 9.33
C THR A 25 4.17 -27.04 9.45
N VAL A 26 4.17 -25.70 9.55
CA VAL A 26 2.95 -24.90 9.56
C VAL A 26 2.45 -24.73 8.13
N ASP A 27 1.31 -25.35 7.83
CA ASP A 27 0.66 -25.24 6.53
C ASP A 27 0.15 -23.81 6.26
N THR A 28 0.41 -23.30 5.05
CA THR A 28 0.05 -21.93 4.67
C THR A 28 -1.46 -21.72 4.60
N TYR A 29 -2.24 -22.74 4.22
CA TYR A 29 -3.69 -22.64 4.10
C TYR A 29 -4.37 -22.69 5.48
N ASP A 30 -3.81 -23.44 6.43
CA ASP A 30 -4.24 -23.38 7.84
C ASP A 30 -3.99 -21.97 8.42
N LEU A 31 -2.83 -21.37 8.16
CA LEU A 31 -2.54 -20.00 8.57
C LEU A 31 -3.47 -18.98 7.90
N LEU A 32 -3.76 -19.15 6.61
CA LEU A 32 -4.72 -18.32 5.88
C LEU A 32 -6.12 -18.43 6.46
N TYR A 33 -6.54 -19.62 6.88
CA TYR A 33 -7.81 -19.84 7.54
C TYR A 33 -7.89 -19.12 8.90
N GLU A 34 -6.81 -19.14 9.69
CA GLU A 34 -6.72 -18.34 10.92
C GLU A 34 -6.82 -16.83 10.61
N ALA A 35 -6.10 -16.35 9.60
CA ALA A 35 -6.18 -14.95 9.15
C ALA A 35 -7.58 -14.58 8.66
N TYR A 36 -8.28 -15.48 7.97
CA TYR A 36 -9.64 -15.27 7.50
C TYR A 36 -10.64 -15.06 8.64
N LYS A 37 -10.52 -15.84 9.73
CA LYS A 37 -11.38 -15.66 10.90
C LYS A 37 -11.21 -14.26 11.50
N VAL A 38 -9.98 -13.78 11.62
CA VAL A 38 -9.66 -12.42 12.07
C VAL A 38 -10.23 -11.38 11.10
N ARG A 39 -9.93 -11.51 9.80
CA ARG A 39 -10.44 -10.59 8.77
C ARG A 39 -11.96 -10.52 8.77
N LYS A 40 -12.65 -11.66 8.90
CA LYS A 40 -14.13 -11.72 8.96
C LYS A 40 -14.68 -11.05 10.21
N HIS A 41 -13.99 -11.15 11.35
CA HIS A 41 -14.40 -10.49 12.58
C HIS A 41 -14.36 -8.96 12.43
N PHE A 42 -13.26 -8.40 11.92
CA PHE A 42 -13.08 -6.95 11.85
C PHE A 42 -13.70 -6.28 10.60
N PHE A 43 -13.78 -7.00 9.47
CA PHE A 43 -14.18 -6.43 8.17
C PHE A 43 -15.32 -7.19 7.47
N GLY A 44 -15.88 -8.23 8.10
CA GLY A 44 -17.03 -8.95 7.54
C GLY A 44 -16.74 -9.52 6.15
N LYS A 45 -17.46 -9.03 5.13
CA LYS A 45 -17.27 -9.39 3.71
C LYS A 45 -16.92 -8.17 2.84
N GLU A 46 -16.59 -7.05 3.46
CA GLU A 46 -16.32 -5.80 2.78
C GLU A 46 -14.89 -5.75 2.23
N VAL A 47 -14.75 -5.11 1.07
CA VAL A 47 -13.48 -4.88 0.38
C VAL A 47 -13.42 -3.45 -0.12
N LYS A 48 -12.35 -2.74 0.26
CA LYS A 48 -12.09 -1.36 -0.20
C LYS A 48 -11.32 -1.34 -1.49
N LEU A 49 -11.87 -0.67 -2.49
CA LEU A 49 -11.21 -0.43 -3.77
C LEU A 49 -10.49 0.91 -3.76
N ASN A 50 -9.25 0.89 -4.24
CA ASN A 50 -8.43 2.08 -4.42
C ASN A 50 -8.03 2.20 -5.88
N MET A 51 -7.96 3.42 -6.40
CA MET A 51 -7.33 3.68 -7.69
C MET A 51 -6.25 4.73 -7.50
N LEU A 52 -5.15 4.59 -8.22
CA LEU A 52 -4.09 5.58 -8.21
C LEU A 52 -3.98 6.30 -9.56
N LEU A 53 -3.63 7.58 -9.49
CA LEU A 53 -3.17 8.37 -10.63
C LEU A 53 -1.67 8.65 -10.43
N ASN A 54 -0.86 8.26 -11.40
CA ASN A 54 0.51 8.75 -11.51
C ASN A 54 0.46 10.21 -12.02
N ALA A 55 0.46 11.16 -11.09
CA ALA A 55 0.31 12.58 -11.40
C ALA A 55 1.60 13.25 -11.87
N LYS A 56 2.77 12.64 -11.60
CA LYS A 56 4.09 13.13 -12.03
C LYS A 56 5.05 11.95 -12.12
N SER A 57 5.63 11.70 -13.29
CA SER A 57 6.46 10.52 -13.52
C SER A 57 7.92 10.85 -13.86
N GLY A 58 8.83 9.98 -13.44
CA GLY A 58 10.22 9.93 -13.89
C GLY A 58 11.16 11.00 -13.33
N ILE A 59 10.64 12.03 -12.65
CA ILE A 59 11.40 13.15 -12.09
C ILE A 59 11.69 12.87 -10.61
N CYS A 60 12.56 11.89 -10.35
CA CYS A 60 12.92 11.45 -9.00
C CYS A 60 14.45 11.44 -8.79
N PRO A 61 14.96 12.11 -7.72
CA PRO A 61 16.38 12.10 -7.39
C PRO A 61 16.79 10.89 -6.51
N GLU A 62 15.84 10.06 -6.09
CA GLU A 62 16.09 8.92 -5.21
C GLU A 62 16.67 7.71 -5.98
N ASP A 63 17.38 6.85 -5.26
CA ASP A 63 17.99 5.61 -5.78
C ASP A 63 17.32 4.32 -5.28
N CYS A 64 16.02 4.35 -4.98
CA CYS A 64 15.29 3.14 -4.59
C CYS A 64 15.52 1.99 -5.58
N GLY A 65 16.08 0.88 -5.09
CA GLY A 65 16.57 -0.24 -5.90
C GLY A 65 15.50 -1.03 -6.64
N TYR A 66 14.23 -0.90 -6.25
CA TYR A 66 13.07 -1.53 -6.91
C TYR A 66 12.38 -0.62 -7.93
N CYS A 67 12.68 0.68 -7.92
CA CYS A 67 11.81 1.68 -8.56
C CYS A 67 12.26 1.99 -9.98
N GLY A 68 11.41 1.68 -10.97
CA GLY A 68 11.66 2.05 -12.38
C GLY A 68 11.70 3.56 -12.65
N GLN A 69 11.36 4.40 -11.66
CA GLN A 69 11.46 5.87 -11.76
C GLN A 69 12.73 6.44 -11.09
N SER A 70 13.55 5.60 -10.45
CA SER A 70 14.82 5.95 -9.78
C SER A 70 15.77 6.77 -10.65
N LYS A 71 16.61 7.62 -10.06
CA LYS A 71 17.67 8.35 -10.80
C LYS A 71 18.64 7.42 -11.53
N LEU A 72 18.76 6.17 -11.09
CA LEU A 72 19.63 5.15 -11.68
C LEU A 72 19.07 4.55 -12.97
N MET A 73 17.76 4.71 -13.22
CA MET A 73 17.09 4.17 -14.40
C MET A 73 17.36 5.03 -15.64
N LYS A 74 17.89 4.39 -16.69
CA LYS A 74 18.24 5.05 -17.96
C LYS A 74 17.03 5.40 -18.81
N ASN A 75 16.10 4.45 -18.93
CA ASN A 75 14.90 4.60 -19.75
C ASN A 75 13.68 4.63 -18.83
N LYS A 76 13.01 5.78 -18.77
CA LYS A 76 11.78 5.96 -18.00
C LYS A 76 10.93 7.06 -18.62
N GLU A 77 9.62 6.85 -18.58
CA GLU A 77 8.68 7.87 -19.00
C GLU A 77 8.70 9.04 -18.00
N THR A 78 8.86 10.25 -18.53
CA THR A 78 9.05 11.45 -17.73
C THR A 78 8.05 12.52 -18.13
N TYR A 79 7.25 12.98 -17.18
CA TYR A 79 6.36 14.12 -17.35
C TYR A 79 6.19 14.88 -16.03
N LYS A 80 5.94 16.18 -16.16
CA LYS A 80 5.69 17.06 -15.02
C LYS A 80 4.30 16.79 -14.42
N LEU A 81 4.04 17.38 -13.26
CA LEU A 81 2.73 17.33 -12.62
C LEU A 81 1.62 17.66 -13.62
N VAL A 82 0.68 16.73 -13.79
CA VAL A 82 -0.49 16.89 -14.65
C VAL A 82 -1.40 18.03 -14.15
N ASP A 83 -2.20 18.58 -15.06
CA ASP A 83 -3.14 19.64 -14.72
C ASP A 83 -4.29 19.15 -13.83
N ALA A 84 -5.05 20.10 -13.29
CA ALA A 84 -6.17 19.82 -12.40
C ALA A 84 -7.30 19.04 -13.10
N CYS A 85 -7.52 19.27 -14.40
CA CYS A 85 -8.55 18.58 -15.18
C CYS A 85 -8.27 17.08 -15.20
N ARG A 86 -7.02 16.68 -15.47
CA ARG A 86 -6.63 15.28 -15.46
C ARG A 86 -6.78 14.60 -14.10
N ILE A 87 -6.53 15.31 -13.01
CA ILE A 87 -6.73 14.79 -11.65
C ILE A 87 -8.24 14.66 -11.35
N GLN A 88 -9.05 15.62 -11.77
CA GLN A 88 -10.52 15.59 -11.61
C GLN A 88 -11.15 14.44 -12.40
N GLU A 89 -10.71 14.18 -13.64
CA GLU A 89 -11.17 13.03 -14.44
C GLU A 89 -10.99 11.70 -13.70
N GLY A 90 -9.87 11.54 -12.97
CA GLY A 90 -9.64 10.35 -12.16
C GLY A 90 -10.59 10.24 -10.96
N ALA A 91 -10.92 11.37 -10.33
CA ALA A 91 -11.91 11.40 -9.26
C ALA A 91 -13.33 11.08 -9.76
N ASP A 92 -13.73 11.65 -10.90
CA ASP A 92 -15.02 11.37 -11.56
C ASP A 92 -15.16 9.88 -11.90
N PHE A 93 -14.07 9.29 -12.40
CA PHE A 93 -14.00 7.85 -12.66
C PHE A 93 -14.19 7.04 -11.38
N CYS A 94 -13.48 7.37 -10.29
CA CYS A 94 -13.62 6.67 -9.02
C CYS A 94 -15.06 6.69 -8.50
N ALA A 95 -15.66 7.89 -8.47
CA ALA A 95 -17.02 8.09 -8.00
C ALA A 95 -18.05 7.29 -8.83
N SER A 96 -17.83 7.15 -10.14
CA SER A 96 -18.73 6.44 -11.05
C SER A 96 -18.55 4.91 -11.02
N ASN A 97 -17.46 4.41 -10.43
CA ASN A 97 -17.09 2.99 -10.48
C ASN A 97 -16.97 2.34 -9.09
N GLN A 98 -17.62 2.87 -8.05
CA GLN A 98 -17.58 2.29 -6.69
C GLN A 98 -16.16 2.18 -6.11
N ILE A 99 -15.28 3.11 -6.46
CA ILE A 99 -13.93 3.18 -5.89
C ILE A 99 -13.95 4.21 -4.76
N GLY A 100 -13.86 3.74 -3.52
CA GLY A 100 -13.99 4.59 -2.34
C GLY A 100 -12.77 5.48 -2.05
N THR A 101 -11.59 5.13 -2.58
CA THR A 101 -10.36 5.92 -2.35
C THR A 101 -9.60 6.20 -3.63
N TYR A 102 -9.30 7.48 -3.85
CA TYR A 102 -8.51 7.96 -4.98
C TYR A 102 -7.15 8.49 -4.52
N CYS A 103 -6.08 7.87 -5.04
CA CYS A 103 -4.69 8.14 -4.66
C CYS A 103 -4.00 9.00 -5.72
N ILE A 104 -3.57 10.20 -5.35
CA ILE A 104 -2.77 11.09 -6.21
C ILE A 104 -1.29 10.88 -5.87
N VAL A 105 -0.53 10.30 -6.81
CA VAL A 105 0.84 9.86 -6.55
C VAL A 105 1.82 10.62 -7.42
N MET A 106 2.95 11.04 -6.83
CA MET A 106 4.00 11.75 -7.53
C MET A 106 5.36 11.08 -7.34
N SER A 107 6.13 11.03 -8.41
CA SER A 107 7.57 10.78 -8.35
C SER A 107 8.32 11.96 -7.72
N GLY A 108 9.41 11.66 -7.02
CA GLY A 108 10.22 12.66 -6.33
C GLY A 108 10.59 12.24 -4.91
N ARG A 109 11.53 12.98 -4.31
CA ARG A 109 11.87 12.86 -2.88
C ARG A 109 10.76 13.41 -1.99
N GLY A 110 10.15 14.51 -2.41
CA GLY A 110 9.11 15.25 -1.72
C GLY A 110 8.56 16.34 -2.65
N PRO A 111 7.39 16.93 -2.34
CA PRO A 111 6.80 17.95 -3.18
C PRO A 111 7.39 19.33 -2.88
N SER A 112 7.45 20.17 -3.90
CA SER A 112 7.59 21.62 -3.72
C SER A 112 6.28 22.24 -3.24
N ASP A 113 6.34 23.42 -2.60
CA ASP A 113 5.13 24.09 -2.13
C ASP A 113 4.18 24.45 -3.27
N LYS A 114 4.70 24.70 -4.48
CA LYS A 114 3.88 24.94 -5.67
C LYS A 114 3.08 23.69 -6.05
N GLU A 115 3.70 22.51 -5.98
CA GLU A 115 3.02 21.24 -6.23
C GLU A 115 1.97 20.97 -5.13
N VAL A 116 2.30 21.18 -3.85
CA VAL A 116 1.32 21.07 -2.76
C VAL A 116 0.14 22.02 -2.95
N ASN A 117 0.38 23.27 -3.39
CA ASN A 117 -0.69 24.23 -3.66
C ASN A 117 -1.63 23.76 -4.77
N HIS A 118 -1.06 23.22 -5.85
CA HIS A 118 -1.82 22.67 -6.98
C HIS A 118 -2.66 21.46 -6.58
N ILE A 119 -2.07 20.53 -5.83
CA ILE A 119 -2.81 19.37 -5.29
C ILE A 119 -3.89 19.84 -4.33
N ALA A 120 -3.56 20.69 -3.37
CA ALA A 120 -4.51 21.18 -2.37
C ALA A 120 -5.71 21.90 -3.02
N SER A 121 -5.51 22.79 -4.00
CA SER A 121 -6.63 23.43 -4.68
C SER A 121 -7.48 22.43 -5.45
N THR A 122 -6.85 21.48 -6.14
CA THR A 122 -7.57 20.46 -6.91
C THR A 122 -8.36 19.52 -6.00
N VAL A 123 -7.82 19.17 -4.83
CA VAL A 123 -8.51 18.33 -3.83
C VAL A 123 -9.73 19.06 -3.25
N GLN A 124 -9.67 20.37 -3.02
CA GLN A 124 -10.84 21.14 -2.58
C GLN A 124 -11.99 21.07 -3.60
N ASP A 125 -11.66 21.19 -4.90
CA ASP A 125 -12.65 21.04 -5.97
C ASP A 125 -13.22 19.62 -6.00
N ILE A 126 -12.36 18.60 -5.86
CA ILE A 126 -12.80 17.19 -5.81
C ILE A 126 -13.72 16.95 -4.62
N LYS A 127 -13.38 17.42 -3.41
CA LYS A 127 -14.24 17.22 -2.23
C LYS A 127 -15.56 18.01 -2.33
N THR A 128 -15.59 19.08 -3.11
CA THR A 128 -16.84 19.81 -3.42
C THR A 128 -17.75 18.99 -4.33
N ASN A 129 -17.19 18.33 -5.35
CA ASN A 129 -17.97 17.55 -6.33
C ASN A 129 -18.27 16.12 -5.87
N HIS A 130 -17.35 15.52 -5.09
CA HIS A 130 -17.37 14.14 -4.63
C HIS A 130 -17.00 14.05 -3.14
N PRO A 131 -17.83 14.60 -2.22
CA PRO A 131 -17.54 14.63 -0.79
C PRO A 131 -17.33 13.24 -0.17
N GLN A 132 -17.97 12.21 -0.75
CA GLN A 132 -17.87 10.80 -0.34
C GLN A 132 -16.50 10.18 -0.66
N LEU A 133 -15.77 10.70 -1.65
CA LEU A 133 -14.52 10.11 -2.10
C LEU A 133 -13.40 10.40 -1.09
N LYS A 134 -12.71 9.37 -0.62
CA LYS A 134 -11.50 9.52 0.20
C LYS A 134 -10.32 9.87 -0.68
N ILE A 135 -9.61 10.93 -0.35
CA ILE A 135 -8.43 11.38 -1.10
C ILE A 135 -7.16 10.98 -0.36
N CYS A 136 -6.31 10.23 -1.05
CA CYS A 136 -4.99 9.83 -0.55
C CYS A 136 -3.90 10.56 -1.35
N ALA A 137 -2.98 11.24 -0.66
CA ALA A 137 -1.83 11.85 -1.30
C ALA A 137 -0.56 11.01 -1.09
N CYS A 138 0.26 10.84 -2.12
CA CYS A 138 1.54 10.14 -2.04
C CYS A 138 2.62 10.96 -2.76
N LEU A 139 3.18 11.95 -2.05
CA LEU A 139 4.00 12.99 -2.67
C LEU A 139 5.50 12.91 -2.29
N GLY A 140 5.87 11.93 -1.46
CA GLY A 140 7.21 11.80 -0.88
C GLY A 140 7.28 12.32 0.56
N LEU A 141 8.47 12.73 0.99
CA LEU A 141 8.72 13.37 2.27
C LEU A 141 8.04 14.74 2.30
N ALA A 142 7.38 15.07 3.39
CA ALA A 142 6.59 16.30 3.51
C ALA A 142 6.85 16.99 4.86
N SER A 143 6.80 18.33 4.86
CA SER A 143 6.95 19.13 6.08
C SER A 143 5.63 19.28 6.85
N GLU A 144 5.70 19.75 8.09
CA GLU A 144 4.51 20.08 8.89
C GLU A 144 3.59 21.09 8.18
N GLU A 145 4.16 22.12 7.55
CA GLU A 145 3.39 23.14 6.81
C GLU A 145 2.64 22.53 5.62
N GLN A 146 3.28 21.61 4.90
CA GLN A 146 2.66 20.90 3.79
C GLN A 146 1.56 19.96 4.28
N ALA A 147 1.78 19.25 5.40
CA ALA A 147 0.77 18.40 6.02
C ALA A 147 -0.46 19.21 6.47
N MET A 148 -0.27 20.36 7.13
CA MET A 148 -1.38 21.26 7.49
C MET A 148 -2.18 21.69 6.26
N LYS A 149 -1.49 22.05 5.18
CA LYS A 149 -2.14 22.49 3.95
C LYS A 149 -2.94 21.36 3.28
N LEU A 150 -2.37 20.17 3.19
CA LEU A 150 -3.05 18.99 2.64
C LEU A 150 -4.29 18.65 3.47
N LYS A 151 -4.18 18.65 4.81
CA LYS A 151 -5.35 18.41 5.67
C LYS A 151 -6.44 19.45 5.44
N ALA A 152 -6.08 20.73 5.40
CA ALA A 152 -7.03 21.82 5.18
C ALA A 152 -7.72 21.76 3.81
N SER A 153 -7.10 21.11 2.81
CA SER A 153 -7.73 20.90 1.50
C SER A 153 -8.74 19.74 1.46
N GLY A 154 -8.74 18.87 2.48
CA GLY A 154 -9.58 17.68 2.52
C GLY A 154 -8.86 16.39 2.09
N VAL A 155 -7.52 16.35 2.14
CA VAL A 155 -6.79 15.08 2.04
C VAL A 155 -7.09 14.25 3.28
N ASP A 156 -7.56 13.02 3.05
CA ASP A 156 -8.02 12.09 4.08
C ASP A 156 -6.87 11.19 4.56
N ARG A 157 -6.04 10.73 3.62
CA ARG A 157 -4.91 9.81 3.86
C ARG A 157 -3.62 10.33 3.23
N TYR A 158 -2.48 9.94 3.80
CA TYR A 158 -1.17 10.16 3.19
C TYR A 158 -0.41 8.84 3.11
N ASN A 159 -0.05 8.43 1.89
CA ASN A 159 0.74 7.23 1.68
C ASN A 159 2.23 7.52 1.78
N HIS A 160 2.88 6.90 2.77
CA HIS A 160 4.32 6.92 2.93
C HIS A 160 4.80 5.59 3.51
N ASN A 161 5.12 4.63 2.63
CA ASN A 161 5.56 3.28 2.99
C ASN A 161 6.86 3.29 3.81
N ILE A 162 7.10 2.34 4.70
CA ILE A 162 8.46 2.08 5.23
C ILE A 162 9.31 1.26 4.24
N ASN A 163 8.66 0.66 3.23
CA ASN A 163 9.24 -0.13 2.13
C ASN A 163 9.85 -1.46 2.55
N THR A 164 10.77 -1.48 3.51
CA THR A 164 11.44 -2.68 4.01
C THR A 164 11.69 -2.57 5.53
N SER A 165 12.36 -3.55 6.15
CA SER A 165 12.80 -3.45 7.55
C SER A 165 13.88 -2.38 7.70
N GLU A 166 14.02 -1.82 8.91
CA GLU A 166 15.11 -0.86 9.19
C GLU A 166 16.50 -1.47 8.90
N ASN A 167 16.68 -2.76 9.20
CA ASN A 167 17.93 -3.49 8.99
C ASN A 167 18.29 -3.67 7.51
N TYR A 168 17.29 -3.77 6.63
CA TYR A 168 17.50 -3.96 5.19
C TYR A 168 17.38 -2.67 4.37
N HIS A 169 17.01 -1.54 5.01
CA HIS A 169 16.76 -0.27 4.33
C HIS A 169 17.95 0.23 3.50
N SER A 170 19.17 0.12 4.02
CA SER A 170 20.38 0.55 3.31
C SER A 170 20.71 -0.27 2.06
N GLU A 171 20.20 -1.50 1.97
CA GLU A 171 20.29 -2.31 0.75
C GLU A 171 19.29 -1.84 -0.31
N VAL A 172 18.17 -1.26 0.10
CA VAL A 172 17.12 -0.81 -0.80
C VAL A 172 17.34 0.60 -1.31
N VAL A 173 17.77 1.53 -0.45
CA VAL A 173 17.90 2.95 -0.80
C VAL A 173 18.93 3.66 0.09
N THR A 174 19.66 4.63 -0.48
CA THR A 174 20.71 5.38 0.25
C THR A 174 20.47 6.89 0.30
N THR A 175 19.48 7.37 -0.46
CA THR A 175 19.16 8.80 -0.64
C THR A 175 18.27 9.39 0.46
N HIS A 176 17.68 8.53 1.30
CA HIS A 176 16.97 8.89 2.52
C HIS A 176 17.09 7.76 3.54
N THR A 177 16.97 8.10 4.81
CA THR A 177 17.04 7.15 5.93
C THR A 177 15.68 6.49 6.19
N TYR A 178 15.67 5.39 6.95
CA TYR A 178 14.42 4.78 7.44
C TYR A 178 13.63 5.78 8.31
N GLU A 179 14.37 6.49 9.17
CA GLU A 179 13.86 7.52 10.08
C GLU A 179 13.22 8.71 9.35
N ASP A 180 13.72 9.11 8.17
CA ASP A 180 13.05 10.14 7.34
C ASP A 180 11.62 9.71 6.98
N ARG A 181 11.42 8.40 6.73
CA ARG A 181 10.12 7.84 6.35
C ARG A 181 9.17 7.81 7.55
N VAL A 182 9.64 7.31 8.69
CA VAL A 182 8.88 7.26 9.94
C VAL A 182 8.45 8.67 10.38
N ASN A 183 9.37 9.64 10.36
CA ASN A 183 9.05 11.03 10.70
C ASN A 183 7.98 11.66 9.80
N THR A 184 7.96 11.32 8.52
CA THR A 184 6.91 11.79 7.60
C THR A 184 5.54 11.20 8.00
N ILE A 185 5.48 9.92 8.39
CA ILE A 185 4.24 9.28 8.82
C ILE A 185 3.74 9.93 10.13
N GLU A 186 4.62 10.12 11.11
CA GLU A 186 4.27 10.76 12.38
C GLU A 186 3.83 12.22 12.19
N THR A 187 4.45 12.95 11.25
CA THR A 187 4.01 14.29 10.86
C THR A 187 2.58 14.28 10.33
N MET A 188 2.22 13.31 9.47
CA MET A 188 0.86 13.20 8.94
C MET A 188 -0.16 12.87 10.04
N LYS A 189 0.19 11.95 10.93
CA LYS A 189 -0.64 11.59 12.11
C LYS A 189 -0.88 12.80 13.01
N LYS A 190 0.17 13.57 13.34
CA LYS A 190 0.09 14.80 14.15
C LYS A 190 -0.91 15.82 13.57
N HIS A 191 -1.06 15.84 12.25
CA HIS A 191 -2.00 16.72 11.53
C HIS A 191 -3.34 16.05 11.18
N ASN A 192 -3.69 14.93 11.82
CA ASN A 192 -4.94 14.20 11.64
C ASN A 192 -5.18 13.74 10.19
N ILE A 193 -4.10 13.45 9.46
CA ILE A 193 -4.17 12.75 8.17
C ILE A 193 -3.91 11.28 8.45
N SER A 194 -4.82 10.41 8.01
CA SER A 194 -4.74 8.99 8.32
C SER A 194 -3.50 8.35 7.66
N PRO A 195 -2.62 7.68 8.44
CA PRO A 195 -1.38 7.11 7.93
C PRO A 195 -1.66 5.90 7.05
N CYS A 196 -1.22 5.97 5.79
CA CYS A 196 -1.14 4.82 4.91
C CYS A 196 0.35 4.46 4.75
N SER A 197 0.78 3.34 5.32
CA SER A 197 2.18 2.91 5.25
C SER A 197 2.26 1.42 5.11
N GLY A 198 3.07 0.95 4.18
CA GLY A 198 3.29 -0.46 3.98
C GLY A 198 4.67 -0.76 3.42
N VAL A 199 4.77 -1.90 2.74
CA VAL A 199 6.04 -2.58 2.47
C VAL A 199 6.07 -3.13 1.05
N ILE A 200 7.26 -3.54 0.62
CA ILE A 200 7.50 -4.31 -0.59
C ILE A 200 8.20 -5.60 -0.15
N CYS A 201 7.56 -6.74 -0.38
CA CYS A 201 8.15 -8.04 -0.10
C CYS A 201 8.78 -8.64 -1.36
N GLY A 202 9.86 -9.39 -1.21
CA GLY A 202 10.55 -10.10 -2.29
C GLY A 202 11.74 -9.36 -2.90
N MET A 203 12.33 -8.39 -2.19
CA MET A 203 13.54 -7.67 -2.63
C MET A 203 14.85 -8.37 -2.22
N GLY A 204 14.75 -9.53 -1.54
CA GLY A 204 15.90 -10.27 -1.01
C GLY A 204 16.09 -10.10 0.50
N GLU A 205 15.14 -9.45 1.18
CA GLU A 205 15.07 -9.41 2.63
C GLU A 205 14.81 -10.80 3.24
N SER A 206 15.19 -10.98 4.50
CA SER A 206 14.97 -12.24 5.23
C SER A 206 13.51 -12.42 5.67
N ASP A 207 13.14 -13.62 6.08
CA ASP A 207 11.81 -13.87 6.64
C ASP A 207 11.60 -13.11 7.97
N GLU A 208 12.67 -12.96 8.75
CA GLU A 208 12.69 -12.14 9.96
C GLU A 208 12.47 -10.66 9.64
N ASP A 209 13.02 -10.15 8.54
CA ASP A 209 12.75 -8.78 8.09
C ASP A 209 11.26 -8.59 7.76
N ILE A 210 10.60 -9.58 7.16
CA ILE A 210 9.15 -9.54 6.88
C ILE A 210 8.33 -9.48 8.16
N ILE A 211 8.73 -10.23 9.18
CA ILE A 211 8.10 -10.18 10.51
C ILE A 211 8.32 -8.80 11.15
N ASP A 212 9.54 -8.29 11.11
CA ASP A 212 9.89 -6.98 11.67
C ASP A 212 9.14 -5.84 10.99
N MET A 213 8.97 -5.91 9.67
CA MET A 213 8.12 -5.01 8.92
C MET A 213 6.66 -4.99 9.42
N ALA A 214 6.07 -6.16 9.67
CA ALA A 214 4.69 -6.25 10.14
C ALA A 214 4.49 -5.67 11.54
N PHE A 215 5.46 -5.88 12.44
CA PHE A 215 5.48 -5.28 13.78
C PHE A 215 5.76 -3.78 13.75
N ALA A 216 6.68 -3.31 12.90
CA ALA A 216 6.98 -1.89 12.76
C ALA A 216 5.72 -1.10 12.32
N LEU A 217 4.93 -1.65 11.39
CA LEU A 217 3.68 -1.03 10.96
C LEU A 217 2.60 -1.01 12.05
N LYS A 218 2.61 -2.02 12.93
CA LYS A 218 1.76 -2.04 14.12
C LYS A 218 2.16 -0.94 15.10
N GLU A 219 3.46 -0.79 15.37
CA GLU A 219 4.00 0.25 16.25
C GLU A 219 3.73 1.66 15.70
N ILE A 220 3.88 1.85 14.39
CA ILE A 220 3.53 3.09 13.68
C ILE A 220 2.01 3.37 13.74
N ASP A 221 1.19 2.37 14.08
CA ASP A 221 -0.27 2.46 14.08
C ASP A 221 -0.82 2.85 12.70
N ALA A 222 -0.30 2.22 11.63
CA ALA A 222 -0.76 2.48 10.27
C ALA A 222 -2.22 2.04 10.08
N ASP A 223 -3.07 2.94 9.59
CA ASP A 223 -4.50 2.65 9.37
C ASP A 223 -4.75 1.80 8.13
N SER A 224 -3.88 1.98 7.12
CA SER A 224 -3.90 1.25 5.86
C SER A 224 -2.50 0.77 5.52
N ILE A 225 -2.38 -0.54 5.39
CA ILE A 225 -1.12 -1.26 5.18
C ILE A 225 -1.11 -1.89 3.78
N PRO A 226 -0.56 -1.18 2.77
CA PRO A 226 -0.30 -1.77 1.47
C PRO A 226 0.87 -2.77 1.53
N VAL A 227 0.55 -4.05 1.33
CA VAL A 227 1.54 -5.10 1.10
C VAL A 227 1.75 -5.21 -0.40
N ASN A 228 2.87 -4.68 -0.88
CA ASN A 228 3.31 -4.84 -2.26
C ASN A 228 4.17 -6.09 -2.33
N PHE A 229 4.06 -6.81 -3.43
CA PHE A 229 5.01 -7.81 -3.84
C PHE A 229 5.91 -7.20 -4.91
N LEU A 230 7.20 -7.54 -4.89
CA LEU A 230 8.13 -7.02 -5.88
C LEU A 230 7.60 -7.31 -7.28
N HIS A 231 7.50 -6.27 -8.09
CA HIS A 231 7.33 -6.36 -9.53
C HIS A 231 8.70 -6.06 -10.15
N PRO A 232 9.46 -7.08 -10.57
CA PRO A 232 10.82 -6.88 -11.06
C PRO A 232 10.82 -5.99 -12.30
N VAL A 233 11.46 -4.83 -12.20
CA VAL A 233 11.62 -3.92 -13.34
C VAL A 233 13.04 -4.05 -13.86
N LYS A 234 13.18 -4.55 -15.09
CA LYS A 234 14.49 -4.76 -15.73
C LYS A 234 15.34 -3.49 -15.69
N GLY A 235 16.57 -3.62 -15.20
CA GLY A 235 17.53 -2.53 -15.06
C GLY A 235 17.54 -1.84 -13.69
N THR A 236 16.60 -2.17 -12.81
CA THR A 236 16.67 -1.83 -11.38
C THR A 236 17.57 -2.82 -10.61
N LYS A 237 17.95 -2.52 -9.36
CA LYS A 237 18.82 -3.39 -8.54
C LYS A 237 18.19 -4.79 -8.37
N PHE A 238 16.87 -4.84 -8.19
CA PHE A 238 16.11 -6.08 -7.97
C PHE A 238 15.36 -6.53 -9.24
N GLY A 239 15.80 -6.09 -10.43
CA GLY A 239 15.08 -6.33 -11.68
C GLY A 239 15.08 -7.78 -12.17
N ASP A 240 15.93 -8.63 -11.58
CA ASP A 240 16.08 -10.05 -11.92
C ASP A 240 15.65 -10.99 -10.78
N GLU A 241 15.09 -10.47 -9.68
CA GLU A 241 14.60 -11.26 -8.54
C GLU A 241 13.26 -11.95 -8.90
N ASP A 242 13.10 -13.23 -8.54
CA ASP A 242 11.84 -14.01 -8.74
C ASP A 242 11.63 -15.03 -7.60
N ASN A 243 11.82 -14.57 -6.36
CA ASN A 243 11.81 -15.45 -5.18
C ASN A 243 10.42 -15.64 -4.56
N LEU A 244 9.40 -14.93 -5.04
CA LEU A 244 8.04 -15.02 -4.50
C LEU A 244 7.23 -16.11 -5.21
N THR A 245 6.66 -17.00 -4.41
CA THR A 245 5.63 -17.94 -4.87
C THR A 245 4.24 -17.45 -4.44
N PRO A 246 3.17 -17.83 -5.17
CA PRO A 246 1.81 -17.53 -4.75
C PRO A 246 1.51 -17.94 -3.30
N GLU A 247 2.03 -19.08 -2.87
CA GLU A 247 1.88 -19.57 -1.49
C GLU A 247 2.62 -18.66 -0.48
N LYS A 248 3.87 -18.26 -0.77
CA LYS A 248 4.60 -17.32 0.09
C LYS A 248 3.87 -15.99 0.23
N CYS A 249 3.27 -15.49 -0.85
CA CYS A 249 2.44 -14.29 -0.82
C CYS A 249 1.20 -14.44 0.10
N LEU A 250 0.49 -15.59 0.05
CA LEU A 250 -0.62 -15.87 0.98
C LEU A 250 -0.14 -15.90 2.43
N ARG A 251 1.03 -16.51 2.67
CA ARG A 251 1.64 -16.59 4.00
C ARG A 251 2.00 -15.20 4.55
N ILE A 252 2.58 -14.34 3.73
CA ILE A 252 2.89 -12.93 4.07
C ILE A 252 1.61 -12.18 4.42
N LEU A 253 0.56 -12.25 3.58
CA LEU A 253 -0.69 -11.54 3.87
C LEU A 253 -1.35 -12.04 5.16
N SER A 254 -1.26 -13.34 5.43
CA SER A 254 -1.79 -13.95 6.66
C SER A 254 -1.05 -13.44 7.90
N LEU A 255 0.28 -13.38 7.85
CA LEU A 255 1.11 -12.78 8.91
C LEU A 255 0.70 -11.34 9.18
N PHE A 256 0.59 -10.51 8.13
CA PHE A 256 0.23 -9.10 8.27
C PHE A 256 -1.16 -8.91 8.89
N ARG A 257 -2.15 -9.72 8.48
CA ARG A 257 -3.49 -9.72 9.08
C ARG A 257 -3.46 -10.12 10.55
N LEU A 258 -2.71 -11.15 10.91
CA LEU A 258 -2.67 -11.65 12.28
C LEU A 258 -1.97 -10.68 13.24
N ILE A 259 -0.93 -9.97 12.78
CA ILE A 259 -0.24 -8.95 13.58
C ILE A 259 -1.03 -7.63 13.63
N ASN A 260 -1.73 -7.26 12.55
CA ASN A 260 -2.49 -6.01 12.42
C ASN A 260 -4.00 -6.28 12.22
N PRO A 261 -4.69 -6.86 13.23
CA PRO A 261 -6.00 -7.46 13.04
C PRO A 261 -7.09 -6.48 12.61
N SER A 262 -7.12 -5.28 13.18
CA SER A 262 -8.12 -4.24 12.94
C SER A 262 -7.75 -3.24 11.83
N LYS A 263 -6.59 -3.39 11.19
CA LYS A 263 -6.10 -2.46 10.18
C LYS A 263 -6.47 -2.89 8.76
N GLU A 264 -6.56 -1.93 7.84
CA GLU A 264 -6.78 -2.23 6.42
C GLU A 264 -5.52 -2.91 5.87
N ILE A 265 -5.63 -4.15 5.39
CA ILE A 265 -4.55 -4.84 4.67
C ILE A 265 -4.88 -4.79 3.18
N ARG A 266 -4.03 -4.11 2.43
CA ARG A 266 -4.22 -3.88 0.99
C ARG A 266 -3.22 -4.67 0.18
N ILE A 267 -3.71 -5.51 -0.74
CA ILE A 267 -2.85 -6.13 -1.76
C ILE A 267 -2.58 -5.08 -2.82
N ALA A 268 -1.31 -4.70 -2.97
CA ALA A 268 -0.90 -3.60 -3.84
C ALA A 268 -0.04 -4.08 -5.01
N GLY A 269 1.03 -3.36 -5.35
CA GLY A 269 1.87 -3.65 -6.52
C GLY A 269 2.32 -5.11 -6.56
N GLY A 270 2.41 -5.68 -7.77
CA GLY A 270 2.89 -7.05 -7.98
C GLY A 270 1.88 -8.16 -7.65
N ARG A 271 0.65 -7.82 -7.28
CA ARG A 271 -0.45 -8.76 -7.02
C ARG A 271 -0.62 -9.80 -8.14
N GLU A 272 -0.77 -9.35 -9.37
CA GLU A 272 -1.16 -10.18 -10.52
C GLU A 272 -0.10 -11.24 -10.83
N ILE A 273 1.16 -10.83 -10.83
CA ILE A 273 2.30 -11.67 -11.22
C ILE A 273 2.70 -12.68 -10.13
N ASN A 274 2.56 -12.29 -8.86
CA ASN A 274 3.06 -13.07 -7.73
C ASN A 274 1.96 -13.99 -7.16
N LEU A 275 0.72 -13.51 -7.02
CA LEU A 275 -0.40 -14.34 -6.56
C LEU A 275 -1.00 -15.20 -7.67
N ARG A 276 -0.92 -14.76 -8.93
CA ARG A 276 -1.39 -15.52 -10.11
C ARG A 276 -2.85 -15.97 -9.93
N THR A 277 -3.11 -17.27 -9.96
CA THR A 277 -4.43 -17.88 -9.78
C THR A 277 -4.90 -17.91 -8.32
N LEU A 278 -4.04 -17.56 -7.35
CA LEU A 278 -4.38 -17.52 -5.93
C LEU A 278 -4.84 -16.13 -5.45
N GLN A 279 -4.95 -15.14 -6.34
CA GLN A 279 -5.51 -13.82 -6.01
C GLN A 279 -6.85 -13.90 -5.25
N PRO A 280 -7.81 -14.77 -5.62
CA PRO A 280 -9.03 -14.94 -4.85
C PRO A 280 -8.74 -15.37 -3.40
N LEU A 281 -7.88 -16.36 -3.18
CA LEU A 281 -7.55 -16.83 -1.82
C LEU A 281 -6.90 -15.73 -0.97
N ALA A 282 -6.11 -14.85 -1.57
CA ALA A 282 -5.46 -13.74 -0.88
C ALA A 282 -6.46 -12.78 -0.22
N MET A 283 -7.66 -12.65 -0.78
CA MET A 283 -8.76 -11.85 -0.21
C MET A 283 -9.34 -12.44 1.09
N GLN A 284 -8.93 -13.65 1.48
CA GLN A 284 -9.26 -14.16 2.81
C GLN A 284 -8.47 -13.44 3.91
N ALA A 285 -7.23 -13.01 3.66
CA ALA A 285 -6.44 -12.23 4.60
C ALA A 285 -6.59 -10.72 4.39
N ALA A 286 -6.63 -10.27 3.14
CA ALA A 286 -6.75 -8.87 2.79
C ALA A 286 -8.21 -8.36 2.79
N ASN A 287 -8.39 -7.05 2.88
CA ASN A 287 -9.70 -6.40 2.76
C ASN A 287 -9.64 -5.16 1.86
N SER A 288 -8.58 -5.02 1.06
CA SER A 288 -8.42 -3.92 0.11
C SER A 288 -7.51 -4.31 -1.05
N ILE A 289 -7.75 -3.71 -2.23
CA ILE A 289 -6.91 -3.85 -3.43
C ILE A 289 -6.79 -2.51 -4.17
N PHE A 290 -5.78 -2.40 -5.04
CA PHE A 290 -5.81 -1.44 -6.14
C PHE A 290 -6.58 -2.01 -7.34
N ILE A 291 -7.32 -1.15 -8.03
CA ILE A 291 -7.97 -1.40 -9.32
C ILE A 291 -7.26 -0.57 -10.38
N GLY A 292 -7.05 -1.18 -11.55
CA GLY A 292 -6.35 -0.58 -12.68
C GLY A 292 -4.83 -0.66 -12.55
N ASP A 293 -4.16 0.17 -13.32
CA ASP A 293 -2.70 0.15 -13.40
C ASP A 293 -2.02 0.76 -12.17
N TYR A 294 -0.78 0.34 -11.94
CA TYR A 294 0.11 0.94 -10.96
C TYR A 294 0.90 2.09 -11.60
N LEU A 295 1.90 2.62 -10.87
CA LEU A 295 2.64 3.81 -11.32
C LEU A 295 3.33 3.62 -12.68
N ILE A 296 3.97 2.48 -12.88
CA ILE A 296 4.76 2.17 -14.09
C ILE A 296 4.59 0.71 -14.56
N THR A 297 3.74 -0.05 -13.88
CA THR A 297 3.48 -1.46 -14.20
C THR A 297 1.98 -1.65 -14.34
N ASN A 298 1.58 -2.48 -15.30
CA ASN A 298 0.18 -2.70 -15.56
C ASN A 298 -0.44 -3.57 -14.46
N GLY A 299 -1.70 -3.28 -14.16
CA GLY A 299 -2.58 -4.15 -13.38
C GLY A 299 -3.35 -5.10 -14.31
N GLN A 300 -4.31 -5.82 -13.73
CA GLN A 300 -5.33 -6.52 -14.51
C GLN A 300 -6.51 -5.60 -14.84
N ALA A 301 -7.32 -6.00 -15.82
CA ALA A 301 -8.52 -5.25 -16.20
C ALA A 301 -9.50 -5.15 -15.02
N ASN A 302 -10.08 -3.97 -14.82
CA ASN A 302 -10.96 -3.67 -13.69
C ASN A 302 -12.13 -4.66 -13.58
N GLU A 303 -12.69 -5.08 -14.70
CA GLU A 303 -13.82 -6.01 -14.76
C GLU A 303 -13.47 -7.37 -14.14
N LEU A 304 -12.21 -7.80 -14.25
CA LEU A 304 -11.74 -9.04 -13.65
C LEU A 304 -11.67 -8.92 -12.12
N ASP A 305 -11.28 -7.75 -11.60
CA ASP A 305 -11.29 -7.48 -10.17
C ASP A 305 -12.71 -7.48 -9.61
N TYR A 306 -13.64 -6.75 -10.24
CA TYR A 306 -15.05 -6.76 -9.83
C TYR A 306 -15.63 -8.16 -9.87
N LYS A 307 -15.37 -8.91 -10.94
CA LYS A 307 -15.89 -10.27 -11.10
C LYS A 307 -15.33 -11.23 -10.07
N MET A 308 -14.03 -11.14 -9.77
CA MET A 308 -13.39 -11.92 -8.71
C MET A 308 -14.07 -11.68 -7.35
N LEU A 309 -14.31 -10.42 -6.99
CA LEU A 309 -14.95 -10.08 -5.71
C LEU A 309 -16.40 -10.57 -5.65
N GLU A 310 -17.16 -10.40 -6.74
CA GLU A 310 -18.53 -10.90 -6.86
C GLU A 310 -18.58 -12.43 -6.70
N ASP A 311 -17.75 -13.17 -7.44
CA ASP A 311 -17.74 -14.64 -7.42
C ASP A 311 -17.33 -15.21 -6.06
N MET A 312 -16.55 -14.44 -5.28
CA MET A 312 -16.18 -14.76 -3.90
C MET A 312 -17.23 -14.38 -2.84
N GLY A 313 -18.29 -13.68 -3.24
CA GLY A 313 -19.31 -13.16 -2.35
C GLY A 313 -18.82 -12.04 -1.42
N PHE A 314 -17.89 -11.21 -1.90
CA PHE A 314 -17.50 -9.97 -1.23
C PHE A 314 -18.37 -8.80 -1.69
N THR A 315 -18.48 -7.79 -0.84
CA THR A 315 -19.17 -6.53 -1.13
C THR A 315 -18.16 -5.39 -1.16
N ILE A 316 -18.38 -4.41 -2.03
CA ILE A 316 -17.50 -3.25 -2.14
C ILE A 316 -17.88 -2.24 -1.06
N ASP A 317 -16.89 -1.84 -0.27
CA ASP A 317 -16.98 -0.72 0.66
C ASP A 317 -16.57 0.57 -0.09
N VAL A 318 -17.57 1.41 -0.37
CA VAL A 318 -17.38 2.71 -1.02
C VAL A 318 -17.06 3.83 -0.02
N GLY A 319 -17.01 3.52 1.28
CA GLY A 319 -16.90 4.48 2.36
C GLY A 319 -18.22 5.20 2.64
N GLU A 320 -18.64 5.20 3.91
CA GLU A 320 -19.50 6.25 4.47
C GLU A 320 -18.68 7.52 4.76
#